data_AF-A0A2D6NFG0-F1
#
_entry.id   AF-A0A2D6NFG0-F1
#
_cell.length_a   1.000
_cell.length_b   1.000
_cell.length_c   1.000
_cell.angle_alpha   90.00
_cell.angle_beta   90.00
_cell.angle_gamma   90.00
#
_symmetry.space_group_name_H-M   'P 1'
#
loop_
_entity.id
_entity.type
_entity.pdbx_description
1 polymer ?
#
loop_
_entity_poly.entity_id
_entity_poly.type
_entity_poly.pdbx_seq_one_letter_code
_entity_poly.pdbx_strand_id
1 'polypeptide(L)'
;MPLETGRAVQDIVTRHLINPGFGLEIFYAFIIIACSLMIYFGTKELYELSSHKGIKYFRQAFLFFALAYFSRIFIKFLLSYSSVAQVLDVSTKAWSGLLALIALPFFMYFSAMAVFSLVFSVAWKKLPKKGITMSVLKFVAVFLALIVLFFRNSAAYLFINLILFFLVLIVVFMAKKSKSKYSLYTTYVLLLVFWILNILDILVPWITVGFQLVLYIVSSGIFLMILYKVLRRTGAS
;
A
#
# COMPACT_ATOMS: atom_id res chain seq x y z
N MET A 1 43.42 20.12 -2.57
CA MET A 1 42.01 20.41 -2.26
C MET A 1 41.01 19.23 -2.47
N PRO A 2 41.34 17.92 -2.33
CA PRO A 2 40.34 16.83 -2.36
C PRO A 2 39.86 16.30 -0.99
N LEU A 3 40.41 16.80 0.13
CA LEU A 3 40.06 16.30 1.48
C LEU A 3 38.79 16.94 2.07
N GLU A 4 38.42 18.15 1.65
CA GLU A 4 37.21 18.82 2.15
C GLU A 4 35.92 18.28 1.51
N THR A 5 35.98 17.85 0.25
CA THR A 5 34.83 17.25 -0.45
C THR A 5 34.43 15.90 0.14
N GLY A 6 35.39 15.09 0.59
CA GLY A 6 35.11 13.80 1.23
C GLY A 6 34.34 13.93 2.55
N ARG A 7 34.69 14.91 3.39
CA ARG A 7 34.00 15.16 4.67
C ARG A 7 32.58 15.70 4.46
N ALA A 8 32.39 16.61 3.51
CA ALA A 8 31.07 17.14 3.18
C ALA A 8 30.11 16.06 2.66
N VAL A 9 30.59 15.14 1.82
CA VAL A 9 29.79 13.99 1.34
C VAL A 9 29.40 13.09 2.51
N GLN A 10 30.34 12.77 3.40
CA GLN A 10 30.10 11.88 4.53
C GLN A 10 29.07 12.47 5.52
N ASP A 11 29.12 13.79 5.77
CA ASP A 11 28.15 14.46 6.64
C ASP A 11 26.73 14.50 6.04
N ILE A 12 26.59 14.69 4.72
CA ILE A 12 25.27 14.71 4.05
C ILE A 12 24.66 13.30 4.03
N VAL A 13 25.46 12.28 3.68
CA VAL A 13 25.04 10.87 3.73
C VAL A 13 24.58 10.50 5.14
N THR A 14 25.35 10.91 6.15
CA THR A 14 25.05 10.63 7.55
C THR A 14 23.78 11.35 7.99
N ARG A 15 23.57 12.62 7.61
CA ARG A 15 22.34 13.35 7.95
C ARG A 15 21.07 12.80 7.28
N HIS A 16 21.16 12.26 6.07
CA HIS A 16 20.02 11.67 5.38
C HIS A 16 19.71 10.24 5.87
N LEU A 17 20.72 9.41 6.11
CA LEU A 17 20.54 8.06 6.65
C LEU A 17 20.12 8.08 8.13
N ILE A 18 20.57 9.08 8.89
CA ILE A 18 20.17 9.28 10.30
C ILE A 18 18.87 10.09 10.40
N ASN A 19 18.21 10.47 9.30
CA ASN A 19 16.88 11.06 9.39
C ASN A 19 15.93 10.00 10.00
N PRO A 20 15.47 10.18 11.26
CA PRO A 20 14.71 9.15 11.96
C PRO A 20 13.42 8.80 11.22
N GLY A 21 12.88 9.71 10.40
CA GLY A 21 11.71 9.45 9.57
C GLY A 21 11.92 8.34 8.53
N PHE A 22 13.11 8.23 7.92
CA PHE A 22 13.35 7.24 6.85
C PHE A 22 13.38 5.81 7.42
N GLY A 23 14.09 5.59 8.53
CA GLY A 23 14.13 4.29 9.20
C GLY A 23 12.74 3.86 9.70
N LEU A 24 11.96 4.78 10.26
CA LEU A 24 10.59 4.54 10.70
C LEU A 24 9.68 4.14 9.52
N GLU A 25 9.78 4.80 8.37
CA GLU A 25 9.01 4.46 7.16
C GLU A 25 9.34 3.04 6.66
N ILE A 26 10.62 2.67 6.61
CA ILE A 26 11.05 1.32 6.20
C ILE A 26 10.49 0.26 7.16
N PHE A 27 10.65 0.47 8.47
CA PHE A 27 10.18 -0.46 9.48
C PHE A 27 8.67 -0.63 9.44
N TYR A 28 7.94 0.49 9.34
CA TYR A 28 6.49 0.50 9.17
C TYR A 28 6.06 -0.33 7.94
N ALA A 29 6.63 -0.05 6.78
CA ALA A 29 6.27 -0.73 5.55
C ALA A 29 6.66 -2.21 5.56
N PHE A 30 7.78 -2.58 6.21
CA PHE A 30 8.16 -3.97 6.45
C PHE A 30 7.09 -4.73 7.25
N ILE A 31 6.57 -4.13 8.33
CA ILE A 31 5.48 -4.73 9.12
C ILE A 31 4.24 -4.96 8.24
N ILE A 32 3.84 -3.97 7.44
CA ILE A 32 2.66 -4.09 6.57
C ILE A 32 2.86 -5.18 5.52
N ILE A 33 4.05 -5.26 4.90
CA ILE A 33 4.39 -6.30 3.92
C ILE A 33 4.34 -7.69 4.57
N ALA A 34 5.00 -7.86 5.71
CA ALA A 34 5.05 -9.13 6.43
C ALA A 34 3.64 -9.59 6.84
N CYS A 35 2.84 -8.70 7.46
CA CYS A 35 1.46 -9.01 7.85
C CYS A 35 0.60 -9.39 6.64
N SER A 36 0.74 -8.63 5.53
CA SER A 36 -0.02 -8.88 4.30
C SER A 36 0.34 -10.23 3.66
N LEU A 37 1.62 -10.59 3.63
CA LEU A 37 2.07 -11.90 3.13
C LEU A 37 1.60 -13.04 4.04
N MET A 38 1.68 -12.88 5.36
CA MET A 38 1.16 -13.88 6.29
C MET A 38 -0.35 -14.09 6.15
N ILE A 39 -1.14 -13.02 5.95
CA ILE A 39 -2.57 -13.13 5.63
C ILE A 39 -2.77 -13.84 4.29
N TYR A 40 -1.95 -13.53 3.28
CA TYR A 40 -2.02 -14.18 1.98
C TYR A 40 -1.80 -15.69 2.07
N PHE A 41 -0.74 -16.12 2.75
CA PHE A 41 -0.41 -17.53 2.90
C PHE A 41 -1.38 -18.25 3.84
N GLY A 42 -1.75 -17.66 4.98
CA GLY A 42 -2.70 -18.26 5.91
C GLY A 42 -4.10 -18.48 5.29
N THR A 43 -4.54 -17.58 4.40
CA THR A 43 -5.83 -17.75 3.69
C THR A 43 -5.77 -18.74 2.53
N LYS A 44 -4.59 -19.23 2.12
CA LYS A 44 -4.46 -20.25 1.06
C LYS A 44 -5.10 -21.56 1.47
N GLU A 45 -4.84 -22.03 2.69
CA GLU A 45 -5.40 -23.28 3.22
C GLU A 45 -6.93 -23.21 3.32
N LEU A 46 -7.46 -22.09 3.84
CA LEU A 46 -8.91 -21.84 3.87
C LEU A 46 -9.55 -21.83 2.48
N TYR A 47 -8.84 -21.32 1.48
CA TYR A 47 -9.34 -21.30 0.11
C TYR A 47 -9.40 -22.71 -0.48
N GLU A 48 -8.38 -23.53 -0.26
CA GLU A 48 -8.32 -24.91 -0.74
C GLU A 48 -9.46 -25.75 -0.13
N LEU A 49 -9.77 -25.55 1.16
CA LEU A 49 -10.86 -26.26 1.84
C LEU A 49 -12.26 -25.80 1.42
N SER A 50 -12.47 -24.49 1.20
CA SER A 50 -13.81 -23.94 0.97
C SER A 50 -14.18 -23.73 -0.51
N SER A 51 -13.19 -23.70 -1.41
CA SER A 51 -13.36 -23.36 -2.84
C SER A 51 -14.15 -22.08 -3.11
N HIS A 52 -14.26 -21.18 -2.12
CA HIS A 52 -15.13 -20.02 -2.18
C HIS A 52 -14.41 -18.83 -2.83
N LYS A 53 -14.87 -18.41 -4.02
CA LYS A 53 -14.21 -17.36 -4.84
C LYS A 53 -13.97 -16.04 -4.10
N GLY A 54 -14.84 -15.65 -3.16
CA GLY A 54 -14.63 -14.43 -2.35
C GLY A 54 -13.32 -14.45 -1.53
N ILE A 55 -12.88 -15.62 -1.06
CA ILE A 55 -11.65 -15.78 -0.28
C ILE A 55 -10.43 -15.65 -1.21
N LYS A 56 -10.53 -16.14 -2.45
CA LYS A 56 -9.48 -15.94 -3.47
C LYS A 56 -9.16 -14.46 -3.67
N TYR A 57 -10.19 -13.63 -3.84
CA TYR A 57 -10.01 -12.20 -4.06
C TYR A 57 -9.59 -11.47 -2.79
N PHE A 58 -10.10 -11.88 -1.61
CA PHE A 58 -9.62 -11.38 -0.32
C PHE A 58 -8.11 -11.59 -0.19
N ARG A 59 -7.66 -12.82 -0.42
CA ARG A 59 -6.23 -13.18 -0.42
C ARG A 59 -5.44 -12.33 -1.41
N GLN A 60 -5.91 -12.21 -2.65
CA GLN A 60 -5.25 -11.38 -3.68
C GLN A 60 -5.13 -9.91 -3.27
N ALA A 61 -6.11 -9.36 -2.55
CA ALA A 61 -6.03 -7.99 -2.04
C ALA A 61 -4.81 -7.79 -1.13
N PHE A 62 -4.54 -8.72 -0.21
CA PHE A 62 -3.37 -8.63 0.67
C PHE A 62 -2.05 -8.82 -0.08
N LEU A 63 -2.00 -9.66 -1.11
CA LEU A 63 -0.82 -9.72 -1.98
C LEU A 63 -0.54 -8.37 -2.65
N PHE A 64 -1.58 -7.73 -3.18
CA PHE A 64 -1.45 -6.41 -3.81
C PHE A 64 -1.12 -5.31 -2.80
N PHE A 65 -1.61 -5.39 -1.56
CA PHE A 65 -1.15 -4.51 -0.48
C PHE A 65 0.35 -4.67 -0.21
N ALA A 66 0.84 -5.91 -0.10
CA ALA A 66 2.27 -6.17 0.10
C ALA A 66 3.10 -5.58 -1.05
N LEU A 67 2.68 -5.81 -2.30
CA LEU A 67 3.35 -5.27 -3.48
C LEU A 67 3.28 -3.73 -3.53
N ALA A 68 2.15 -3.12 -3.18
CA ALA A 68 2.04 -1.67 -3.09
C ALA A 68 3.02 -1.11 -2.05
N TYR A 69 3.03 -1.64 -0.83
CA TYR A 69 3.95 -1.17 0.21
C TYR A 69 5.42 -1.44 -0.14
N PHE A 70 5.72 -2.53 -0.82
CA PHE A 70 7.05 -2.79 -1.38
C PHE A 70 7.44 -1.71 -2.40
N SER A 71 6.56 -1.40 -3.36
CA SER A 71 6.79 -0.30 -4.32
C SER A 71 6.95 1.05 -3.61
N ARG A 72 6.24 1.30 -2.51
CA ARG A 72 6.38 2.52 -1.70
C ARG A 72 7.77 2.65 -1.09
N ILE A 73 8.28 1.57 -0.46
CA ILE A 73 9.66 1.55 0.06
C ILE A 73 10.64 1.77 -1.08
N PHE A 74 10.45 1.09 -2.20
CA PHE A 74 11.34 1.18 -3.35
C PHE A 74 11.43 2.61 -3.89
N ILE A 75 10.30 3.32 -4.04
CA ILE A 75 10.27 4.75 -4.43
C ILE A 75 11.08 5.59 -3.42
N LYS A 76 10.84 5.42 -2.13
CA LYS A 76 11.52 6.20 -1.09
C LYS A 76 13.02 5.92 -1.04
N PHE A 77 13.42 4.67 -1.18
CA PHE A 77 14.81 4.26 -1.26
C PHE A 77 15.51 4.91 -2.46
N LEU A 78 14.87 4.87 -3.64
CA LEU A 78 15.37 5.53 -4.85
C LEU A 78 15.53 7.04 -4.66
N LEU A 79 14.51 7.71 -4.10
CA LEU A 79 14.57 9.15 -3.85
C LEU A 79 15.68 9.51 -2.85
N SER A 80 15.84 8.73 -1.77
CA SER A 80 16.88 8.95 -0.75
C SER A 80 18.29 8.80 -1.33
N TYR A 81 18.54 7.75 -2.13
CA TYR A 81 19.82 7.53 -2.82
C TYR A 81 20.17 8.70 -3.76
N SER A 82 19.15 9.29 -4.37
CA SER A 82 19.31 10.35 -5.36
C SER A 82 19.70 11.70 -4.75
N SER A 83 19.22 12.00 -3.55
CA SER A 83 19.66 13.17 -2.78
C SER A 83 21.14 13.08 -2.39
N VAL A 84 21.64 11.88 -2.10
CA VAL A 84 23.07 11.65 -1.82
C VAL A 84 23.91 11.85 -3.07
N ALA A 85 23.42 11.38 -4.23
CA ALA A 85 24.17 11.43 -5.48
C ALA A 85 24.30 12.83 -6.10
N GLN A 86 23.46 13.79 -5.70
CA GLN A 86 23.62 15.21 -6.06
C GLN A 86 24.91 15.83 -5.53
N VAL A 87 25.50 15.29 -4.45
CA VAL A 87 26.77 15.76 -3.90
C VAL A 87 27.97 15.28 -4.71
N LEU A 88 27.79 14.24 -5.54
CA LEU A 88 28.87 13.61 -6.31
C LEU A 88 28.95 14.11 -7.77
N ASP A 89 28.20 15.16 -8.14
CA ASP A 89 28.19 15.80 -9.47
C ASP A 89 27.95 14.86 -10.69
N VAL A 90 27.58 13.60 -10.45
CA VAL A 90 27.10 12.69 -11.49
C VAL A 90 25.66 13.08 -11.82
N SER A 91 25.27 13.02 -13.10
CA SER A 91 23.95 13.37 -13.69
C SER A 91 22.73 12.55 -13.18
N THR A 92 22.77 12.13 -11.92
CA THR A 92 21.82 11.32 -11.16
C THR A 92 20.43 11.90 -11.03
N LYS A 93 20.23 13.20 -11.30
CA LYS A 93 18.91 13.84 -11.32
C LYS A 93 18.00 13.25 -12.43
N ALA A 94 18.57 12.78 -13.54
CA ALA A 94 17.80 12.15 -14.62
C ALA A 94 17.40 10.69 -14.27
N TRP A 95 18.33 9.91 -13.73
CA TRP A 95 18.12 8.50 -13.37
C TRP A 95 17.12 8.32 -12.23
N SER A 96 17.25 9.16 -11.19
CA SER A 96 16.33 9.21 -10.06
C SER A 96 14.91 9.56 -10.46
N GLY A 97 14.77 10.59 -11.30
CA GLY A 97 13.49 10.99 -11.87
C GLY A 97 12.85 9.88 -12.68
N LEU A 98 13.63 9.15 -13.50
CA LEU A 98 13.15 8.05 -14.33
C LEU A 98 12.71 6.83 -13.50
N LEU A 99 13.48 6.45 -12.48
CA LEU A 99 13.10 5.32 -11.62
C LEU A 99 11.87 5.65 -10.76
N ALA A 100 11.77 6.86 -10.22
CA ALA A 100 10.57 7.32 -9.53
C ALA A 100 9.35 7.39 -10.47
N LEU A 101 9.57 7.79 -11.74
CA LEU A 101 8.56 7.83 -12.79
C LEU A 101 7.97 6.43 -13.05
N ILE A 102 8.79 5.38 -13.00
CA ILE A 102 8.33 4.01 -13.21
C ILE A 102 7.68 3.46 -11.94
N ALA A 103 8.29 3.67 -10.77
CA ALA A 103 7.84 3.02 -9.54
C ALA A 103 6.49 3.57 -9.01
N LEU A 104 6.20 4.86 -9.19
CA LEU A 104 4.95 5.49 -8.75
C LEU A 104 3.69 4.89 -9.42
N PRO A 105 3.63 4.70 -10.75
CA PRO A 105 2.54 3.97 -11.40
C PRO A 105 2.34 2.55 -10.88
N PHE A 106 3.43 1.81 -10.59
CA PHE A 106 3.32 0.46 -10.02
C PHE A 106 2.68 0.48 -8.64
N PHE A 107 3.10 1.41 -7.77
CA PHE A 107 2.45 1.63 -6.47
C PHE A 107 0.95 1.88 -6.63
N MET A 108 0.57 2.77 -7.54
CA MET A 108 -0.84 3.11 -7.79
C MET A 108 -1.64 1.95 -8.35
N TYR A 109 -1.07 1.22 -9.30
CA TYR A 109 -1.68 0.04 -9.89
C TYR A 109 -1.95 -1.03 -8.82
N PHE A 110 -0.96 -1.36 -7.99
CA PHE A 110 -1.12 -2.35 -6.93
C PHE A 110 -2.10 -1.89 -5.85
N SER A 111 -2.08 -0.61 -5.47
CA SER A 111 -3.05 -0.04 -4.53
C SER A 111 -4.49 -0.16 -5.06
N ALA A 112 -4.74 0.21 -6.32
CA ALA A 112 -6.04 0.08 -6.96
C ALA A 112 -6.48 -1.39 -7.06
N MET A 113 -5.56 -2.29 -7.46
CA MET A 113 -5.84 -3.73 -7.53
C MET A 113 -6.14 -4.35 -6.17
N ALA A 114 -5.54 -3.86 -5.09
CA ALA A 114 -5.87 -4.28 -3.73
C ALA A 114 -7.34 -3.95 -3.41
N VAL A 115 -7.75 -2.70 -3.64
CA VAL A 115 -9.15 -2.25 -3.41
C VAL A 115 -10.14 -3.00 -4.30
N PHE A 116 -9.86 -3.12 -5.59
CA PHE A 116 -10.71 -3.87 -6.52
C PHE A 116 -10.85 -5.34 -6.13
N SER A 117 -9.79 -5.95 -5.63
CA SER A 117 -9.84 -7.32 -5.11
C SER A 117 -10.72 -7.42 -3.85
N LEU A 118 -10.73 -6.39 -2.98
CA LEU A 118 -11.68 -6.33 -1.85
C LEU A 118 -13.13 -6.17 -2.32
N VAL A 119 -13.38 -5.31 -3.32
CA VAL A 119 -14.72 -5.14 -3.92
C VAL A 119 -15.21 -6.48 -4.46
N PHE A 120 -14.39 -7.18 -5.23
CA PHE A 120 -14.72 -8.52 -5.73
C PHE A 120 -14.94 -9.53 -4.62
N SER A 121 -14.13 -9.49 -3.56
CA SER A 121 -14.26 -10.39 -2.42
C SER A 121 -15.67 -10.35 -1.81
N VAL A 122 -16.27 -9.17 -1.71
CA VAL A 122 -17.61 -8.98 -1.15
C VAL A 122 -18.71 -9.15 -2.20
N ALA A 123 -18.50 -8.65 -3.41
CA ALA A 123 -19.49 -8.62 -4.48
C ALA A 123 -19.56 -9.92 -5.32
N TRP A 124 -18.71 -10.92 -5.06
CA TRP A 124 -18.56 -12.10 -5.93
C TRP A 124 -19.86 -12.85 -6.25
N LYS A 125 -20.85 -12.86 -5.33
CA LYS A 125 -22.16 -13.51 -5.57
C LYS A 125 -23.08 -12.72 -6.49
N LYS A 126 -22.89 -11.40 -6.56
CA LYS A 126 -23.75 -10.47 -7.30
C LYS A 126 -23.20 -10.16 -8.69
N LEU A 127 -21.91 -10.40 -8.91
CA LEU A 127 -21.27 -10.12 -10.18
C LEU A 127 -21.54 -11.24 -11.18
N PRO A 128 -21.82 -10.92 -12.45
CA PRO A 128 -22.07 -11.90 -13.48
C PRO A 128 -20.88 -12.86 -13.59
N LYS A 129 -21.16 -14.16 -13.81
CA LYS A 129 -20.19 -15.27 -13.79
C LYS A 129 -19.04 -15.20 -14.83
N LYS A 130 -18.80 -14.07 -15.52
CA LYS A 130 -17.81 -13.96 -16.60
C LYS A 130 -16.52 -13.26 -16.16
N GLY A 131 -15.38 -13.75 -16.64
CA GLY A 131 -14.05 -13.18 -16.43
C GLY A 131 -13.87 -11.74 -16.96
N ILE A 132 -14.86 -11.21 -17.68
CA ILE A 132 -14.90 -9.85 -18.22
C ILE A 132 -14.70 -8.82 -17.10
N THR A 133 -15.36 -8.97 -15.95
CA THR A 133 -15.30 -7.96 -14.89
C THR A 133 -13.88 -7.79 -14.33
N MET A 134 -13.09 -8.86 -14.20
CA MET A 134 -11.73 -8.76 -13.69
C MET A 134 -10.79 -8.11 -14.71
N SER A 135 -10.99 -8.39 -16.00
CA SER A 135 -10.24 -7.73 -17.07
C SER A 135 -10.50 -6.23 -17.09
N VAL A 136 -11.77 -5.83 -16.96
CA VAL A 136 -12.16 -4.42 -16.88
C VAL A 136 -11.48 -3.73 -15.69
N LEU A 137 -11.50 -4.31 -14.49
CA LEU A 137 -10.86 -3.66 -13.33
C LEU A 137 -9.34 -3.55 -13.47
N LYS A 138 -8.67 -4.53 -14.10
CA LYS A 138 -7.24 -4.39 -14.42
C LYS A 138 -7.00 -3.22 -15.35
N PHE A 139 -7.83 -3.08 -16.39
CA PHE A 139 -7.74 -1.95 -17.32
C PHE A 139 -7.98 -0.61 -16.60
N VAL A 140 -8.99 -0.53 -15.72
CA VAL A 140 -9.23 0.67 -14.90
C VAL A 140 -8.04 0.94 -13.98
N ALA A 141 -7.44 -0.06 -13.34
CA ALA A 141 -6.27 0.13 -12.47
C ALA A 141 -5.06 0.68 -13.25
N VAL A 142 -4.81 0.15 -14.45
CA VAL A 142 -3.77 0.67 -15.36
C VAL A 142 -4.09 2.11 -15.77
N PHE A 143 -5.34 2.39 -16.12
CA PHE A 143 -5.76 3.74 -16.49
C PHE A 143 -5.56 4.75 -15.34
N LEU A 144 -5.91 4.39 -14.11
CA LEU A 144 -5.65 5.22 -12.92
C LEU A 144 -4.14 5.44 -12.70
N ALA A 145 -3.32 4.40 -12.87
CA ALA A 145 -1.87 4.52 -12.75
C ALA A 145 -1.28 5.45 -13.83
N LEU A 146 -1.79 5.39 -15.06
CA LEU A 146 -1.40 6.28 -16.15
C LEU A 146 -1.80 7.73 -15.87
N ILE A 147 -2.98 8.00 -15.30
CA ILE A 147 -3.37 9.35 -14.89
C ILE A 147 -2.33 9.93 -13.92
N VAL A 148 -1.92 9.18 -12.88
CA VAL A 148 -0.87 9.66 -11.96
C VAL A 148 0.44 9.95 -12.69
N LEU A 149 0.82 9.08 -13.63
CA LEU A 149 2.03 9.23 -14.44
C LEU A 149 2.03 10.49 -15.31
N PHE A 150 0.89 10.80 -15.94
CA PHE A 150 0.75 11.94 -16.86
C PHE A 150 0.68 13.27 -16.11
N PHE A 151 -0.12 13.35 -15.04
CA PHE A 151 -0.34 14.61 -14.33
C PHE A 151 0.81 14.99 -13.39
N ARG A 152 1.54 14.01 -12.83
CA ARG A 152 2.70 14.21 -11.93
C ARG A 152 2.48 15.23 -10.80
N ASN A 153 1.22 15.40 -10.38
CA ASN A 153 0.82 16.37 -9.37
C ASN A 153 0.27 15.61 -8.15
N SER A 154 0.66 16.04 -6.95
CA SER A 154 0.14 15.55 -5.67
C SER A 154 -1.39 15.58 -5.61
N ALA A 155 -2.03 16.57 -6.27
CA ALA A 155 -3.48 16.66 -6.35
C ALA A 155 -4.12 15.47 -7.11
N ALA A 156 -3.52 15.03 -8.23
CA ALA A 156 -4.02 13.89 -9.00
C ALA A 156 -3.89 12.59 -8.19
N TYR A 157 -2.77 12.44 -7.48
CA TYR A 157 -2.54 11.32 -6.58
C TYR A 157 -3.56 11.29 -5.44
N LEU A 158 -3.82 12.43 -4.78
CA LEU A 158 -4.84 12.54 -3.73
C LEU A 158 -6.25 12.24 -4.28
N PHE A 159 -6.60 12.78 -5.44
CA PHE A 159 -7.90 12.56 -6.08
C PHE A 159 -8.16 11.07 -6.35
N ILE A 160 -7.16 10.34 -6.87
CA ILE A 160 -7.30 8.89 -7.10
C ILE A 160 -7.41 8.13 -5.77
N ASN A 161 -6.66 8.50 -4.74
CA ASN A 161 -6.81 7.90 -3.42
C ASN A 161 -8.20 8.15 -2.82
N LEU A 162 -8.81 9.31 -3.07
CA LEU A 162 -10.20 9.59 -2.69
C LEU A 162 -11.19 8.70 -3.46
N ILE A 163 -11.00 8.50 -4.77
CA ILE A 163 -11.82 7.54 -5.55
C ILE A 163 -11.72 6.14 -4.96
N LEU A 164 -10.49 5.67 -4.68
CA LEU A 164 -10.26 4.36 -4.06
C LEU A 164 -10.90 4.28 -2.66
N PHE A 165 -10.86 5.35 -1.88
CA PHE A 165 -11.52 5.43 -0.59
C PHE A 165 -13.04 5.28 -0.69
N PHE A 166 -13.70 5.96 -1.65
CA PHE A 166 -15.13 5.75 -1.90
C PHE A 166 -15.45 4.32 -2.29
N LEU A 167 -14.57 3.65 -3.06
CA LEU A 167 -14.74 2.22 -3.36
C LEU A 167 -14.65 1.37 -2.10
N VAL A 168 -13.69 1.62 -1.20
CA VAL A 168 -13.59 0.91 0.08
C VAL A 168 -14.84 1.14 0.94
N LEU A 169 -15.40 2.35 0.97
CA LEU A 169 -16.68 2.63 1.63
C LEU A 169 -17.80 1.74 1.07
N ILE A 170 -17.91 1.65 -0.26
CA ILE A 170 -18.88 0.75 -0.91
C ILE A 170 -18.67 -0.70 -0.47
N VAL A 171 -17.42 -1.18 -0.39
CA VAL A 171 -17.12 -2.53 0.13
C VAL A 171 -17.68 -2.74 1.53
N VAL A 172 -17.44 -1.78 2.45
CA VAL A 172 -17.93 -1.86 3.83
C VAL A 172 -19.46 -1.86 3.88
N PHE A 173 -20.13 -1.00 3.12
CA PHE A 173 -21.59 -0.97 3.05
C PHE A 173 -22.17 -2.27 2.48
N MET A 174 -21.57 -2.81 1.42
CA MET A 174 -21.98 -4.09 0.83
C MET A 174 -21.74 -5.26 1.80
N ALA A 175 -20.64 -5.23 2.55
CA ALA A 175 -20.29 -6.25 3.54
C ALA A 175 -21.30 -6.25 4.70
N LYS A 176 -21.77 -5.08 5.16
CA LYS A 176 -22.80 -4.96 6.21
C LYS A 176 -24.12 -5.64 5.82
N LYS A 177 -24.53 -5.52 4.54
CA LYS A 177 -25.79 -6.11 4.05
C LYS A 177 -25.71 -7.63 3.88
N SER A 178 -24.51 -8.16 3.64
CA SER A 178 -24.30 -9.61 3.55
C SER A 178 -24.31 -10.19 4.96
N LYS A 179 -25.30 -11.03 5.31
CA LYS A 179 -25.35 -11.81 6.58
C LYS A 179 -24.14 -12.75 6.80
N SER A 180 -23.13 -12.67 5.93
CA SER A 180 -21.83 -13.31 6.05
C SER A 180 -21.21 -12.99 7.42
N LYS A 181 -21.07 -14.04 8.25
CA LYS A 181 -20.38 -14.12 9.56
C LYS A 181 -19.64 -12.82 9.95
N TYR A 182 -20.14 -12.16 11.01
CA TYR A 182 -19.72 -10.87 11.56
C TYR A 182 -18.22 -10.51 11.54
N SER A 183 -17.29 -11.48 11.56
CA SER A 183 -15.86 -11.09 11.60
C SER A 183 -15.31 -10.57 10.29
N LEU A 184 -15.79 -11.01 9.12
CA LEU A 184 -15.21 -10.53 7.86
C LEU A 184 -15.54 -9.05 7.70
N TYR A 185 -16.73 -8.64 8.12
CA TYR A 185 -17.12 -7.24 8.24
C TYR A 185 -16.12 -6.43 9.06
N THR A 186 -15.68 -6.94 10.22
CA THR A 186 -14.70 -6.22 11.05
C THR A 186 -13.37 -6.01 10.32
N THR A 187 -12.90 -6.97 9.53
CA THR A 187 -11.69 -6.79 8.73
C THR A 187 -11.84 -5.69 7.69
N TYR A 188 -12.99 -5.59 7.02
CA TYR A 188 -13.24 -4.49 6.06
C TYR A 188 -13.31 -3.12 6.74
N VAL A 189 -13.92 -3.05 7.93
CA VAL A 189 -13.94 -1.80 8.73
C VAL A 189 -12.53 -1.40 9.15
N LEU A 190 -11.72 -2.36 9.60
CA LEU A 190 -10.31 -2.12 9.95
C LEU A 190 -9.51 -1.62 8.73
N LEU A 191 -9.70 -2.22 7.56
CA LEU A 191 -9.08 -1.76 6.31
C LEU A 191 -9.54 -0.35 5.90
N LEU A 192 -10.80 0.00 6.14
CA LEU A 192 -11.30 1.36 5.92
C LEU A 192 -10.58 2.37 6.83
N VAL A 193 -10.46 2.07 8.13
CA VAL A 193 -9.74 2.93 9.08
C VAL A 193 -8.28 3.10 8.65
N PHE A 194 -7.62 2.01 8.26
CA PHE A 194 -6.26 2.07 7.71
C PHE A 194 -6.18 2.98 6.47
N TRP A 195 -7.15 2.91 5.58
CA TRP A 195 -7.18 3.75 4.38
C TRP A 195 -7.35 5.24 4.72
N ILE A 196 -8.15 5.56 5.74
CA ILE A 196 -8.28 6.93 6.26
C ILE A 196 -6.93 7.42 6.79
N LEU A 197 -6.24 6.61 7.60
CA LEU A 197 -4.92 6.97 8.12
C LEU A 197 -3.90 7.18 6.98
N ASN A 198 -3.96 6.37 5.92
CA ASN A 198 -3.11 6.55 4.75
C ASN A 198 -3.40 7.86 4.01
N ILE A 199 -4.66 8.26 3.87
CA ILE A 199 -5.03 9.55 3.27
C ILE A 199 -4.59 10.72 4.16
N LEU A 200 -4.74 10.60 5.49
CA LEU A 200 -4.28 11.62 6.44
C LEU A 200 -2.76 11.84 6.34
N ASP A 201 -1.98 10.75 6.21
CA ASP A 201 -0.53 10.78 5.99
C ASP A 201 -0.16 11.54 4.69
N ILE A 202 -0.99 11.43 3.64
CA ILE A 202 -0.79 12.15 2.37
C ILE A 202 -1.20 13.62 2.48
N LEU A 203 -2.31 13.92 3.18
CA LEU A 203 -2.93 15.24 3.18
C LEU A 203 -2.15 16.26 4.01
N VAL A 204 -1.45 15.83 5.06
CA VAL A 204 -0.79 16.73 5.99
C VAL A 204 0.73 16.51 5.98
N PRO A 205 1.44 16.99 4.94
CA PRO A 205 2.89 16.80 4.81
C PRO A 205 3.72 17.52 5.88
N TRP A 206 3.11 18.45 6.63
CA TRP A 206 3.74 19.23 7.72
C TRP A 206 3.56 18.62 9.11
N ILE A 207 2.98 17.42 9.18
CA ILE A 207 2.84 16.67 10.42
C ILE A 207 4.21 16.58 11.11
N THR A 208 4.24 16.86 12.41
CA THR A 208 5.43 16.61 13.22
C THR A 208 5.76 15.11 13.19
N VAL A 209 7.05 14.77 13.18
CA VAL A 209 7.53 13.36 13.16
C VAL A 209 6.80 12.49 14.20
N GLY A 210 6.46 13.06 15.36
CA GLY A 210 5.68 12.40 16.40
C GLY A 210 4.29 11.94 15.95
N PHE A 211 3.53 12.77 15.23
CA PHE A 211 2.19 12.37 14.77
C PHE A 211 2.26 11.36 13.60
N GLN A 212 3.28 11.45 12.73
CA GLN A 212 3.54 10.41 11.71
C GLN A 212 3.83 9.06 12.37
N LEU A 213 4.62 9.04 13.44
CA LEU A 213 4.89 7.84 14.23
C LEU A 213 3.62 7.26 14.85
N VAL A 214 2.72 8.10 15.37
CA VAL A 214 1.41 7.65 15.88
C VAL A 214 0.59 7.00 14.75
N LEU A 215 0.50 7.62 13.57
CA LEU A 215 -0.21 7.05 12.42
C LEU A 215 0.36 5.67 12.04
N TYR A 216 1.69 5.50 12.09
CA TYR A 216 2.36 4.25 11.75
C TYR A 216 2.10 3.16 12.79
N ILE A 217 2.18 3.47 14.08
CA ILE A 217 1.85 2.53 15.16
C ILE A 217 0.40 2.08 15.05
N VAL A 218 -0.55 3.01 14.87
CA VAL A 218 -1.97 2.68 14.74
C VAL A 218 -2.21 1.81 13.50
N SER A 219 -1.61 2.16 12.36
CA SER A 219 -1.75 1.42 11.10
C SER A 219 -1.16 0.00 11.19
N SER A 220 0.02 -0.15 11.79
CA SER A 220 0.62 -1.46 12.07
C SER A 220 -0.24 -2.28 13.03
N GLY A 221 -0.78 -1.66 14.09
CA GLY A 221 -1.70 -2.30 15.02
C GLY A 221 -2.96 -2.81 14.34
N ILE A 222 -3.52 -2.06 13.38
CA ILE A 222 -4.66 -2.49 12.56
C ILE A 222 -4.30 -3.74 11.75
N PHE A 223 -3.16 -3.77 11.08
CA PHE A 223 -2.73 -4.94 10.30
C PHE A 223 -2.47 -6.17 11.17
N LEU A 224 -1.85 -6.00 12.33
CA LEU A 224 -1.67 -7.07 13.31
C LEU A 224 -3.01 -7.61 13.83
N MET A 225 -3.99 -6.73 14.10
CA MET A 225 -5.34 -7.14 14.48
C MET A 225 -6.04 -7.93 13.37
N ILE A 226 -5.90 -7.51 12.11
CA ILE A 226 -6.43 -8.26 10.96
C ILE A 226 -5.74 -9.62 10.87
N LEU A 227 -4.42 -9.66 10.93
CA LEU A 227 -3.62 -10.88 10.88
C LEU A 227 -4.05 -11.86 11.98
N TYR A 228 -4.11 -11.41 13.23
CA TYR A 228 -4.56 -12.23 14.37
C TYR A 228 -5.95 -12.82 14.12
N LYS A 229 -6.90 -12.02 13.63
CA LYS A 229 -8.26 -12.49 13.33
C LYS A 229 -8.31 -13.50 12.19
N VAL A 230 -7.47 -13.32 11.17
CA VAL A 230 -7.37 -14.26 10.06
C VAL A 230 -6.74 -15.57 10.53
N LEU A 231 -5.59 -15.53 11.21
CA LEU A 231 -4.87 -16.72 11.69
C LEU A 231 -5.68 -17.54 12.68
N ARG A 232 -6.36 -16.88 13.63
CA ARG A 232 -7.26 -17.56 14.57
C ARG A 232 -8.39 -18.33 13.88
N ARG A 233 -8.74 -17.95 12.64
CA ARG A 233 -9.78 -18.61 11.84
C ARG A 233 -9.24 -19.65 10.87
N THR A 234 -7.98 -19.52 10.46
CA THR A 234 -7.31 -20.49 9.59
C THR A 234 -6.85 -21.72 10.39
N GLY A 235 -6.93 -21.70 11.72
CA GLY A 235 -6.62 -22.85 12.56
C GLY A 235 -5.13 -22.95 12.90
N ALA A 236 -4.41 -21.82 12.92
CA ALA A 236 -3.09 -21.75 13.56
C ALA A 236 -3.27 -22.18 15.03
N SER A 237 -2.98 -23.44 15.26
CA SER A 237 -2.89 -24.10 16.56
C SER A 237 -1.52 -23.80 17.14
#